data_AF-A0A3A5WCS9-F1
#
_entry.id   AF-A0A3A5WCS9-F1
#
_cell.length_a   1.000
_cell.length_b   1.000
_cell.length_c   1.000
_cell.angle_alpha   90.00
_cell.angle_beta   90.00
_cell.angle_gamma   90.00
#
_symmetry.space_group_name_H-M   'P 1'
#
loop_
_entity.id
_entity.type
_entity.pdbx_description
1 polymer ?
#
loop_
_entity_poly.entity_id
_entity_poly.type
_entity_poly.pdbx_seq_one_letter_code
_entity_poly.pdbx_strand_id
1 'polypeptide(L)'
;YRYTSKGNLVAVISNGTAVLGLGNIGALASKPVMEGKGLLLKTFADIDVFDIEVDTTDPEEFISTVVNISKTFGGINLEDIKAPECFEIERRIAEATDIPVMHDDQHGTAIISGAALLNAVELQEKELGTINVVVLGAGASAFACAEHYVALGVKRSNIKMVDSQGIITTSRLDKGELNEYKAKFAVDCPDGPLAEAMNDADVLLGLSKGGLVTKEMIASMAANPIVFALANPTPEILP
;
A
#
# COMPACT_ATOMS: atom_id res chain seq x y z
N TYR A 1 -19.20 -19.77 -14.14
CA TYR A 1 -20.00 -19.35 -12.98
C TYR A 1 -21.04 -20.38 -12.55
N ARG A 2 -22.02 -20.81 -13.37
CA ARG A 2 -23.12 -21.69 -12.90
C ARG A 2 -22.73 -23.15 -12.56
N TYR A 3 -21.81 -23.75 -13.32
CA TYR A 3 -21.60 -25.22 -13.30
C TYR A 3 -20.27 -25.66 -12.66
N THR A 4 -19.47 -24.72 -12.14
CA THR A 4 -18.16 -24.98 -11.55
C THR A 4 -17.95 -24.08 -10.34
N SER A 5 -16.95 -24.39 -9.50
CA SER A 5 -16.55 -23.56 -8.35
C SER A 5 -16.00 -22.19 -8.74
N LYS A 6 -15.78 -21.90 -10.03
CA LYS A 6 -15.23 -20.63 -10.53
C LYS A 6 -15.91 -19.40 -9.93
N GLY A 7 -17.20 -19.44 -9.62
CA GLY A 7 -17.89 -18.28 -9.04
C GLY A 7 -17.52 -17.91 -7.61
N ASN A 8 -16.91 -18.83 -6.87
CA ASN A 8 -16.51 -18.62 -5.48
C ASN A 8 -15.00 -18.82 -5.26
N LEU A 9 -14.26 -19.22 -6.30
CA LEU A 9 -12.85 -19.55 -6.21
C LEU A 9 -11.97 -18.35 -6.55
N VAL A 10 -11.14 -17.92 -5.61
CA VAL A 10 -10.15 -16.84 -5.78
C VAL A 10 -8.74 -17.40 -5.72
N ALA A 11 -7.86 -16.92 -6.60
CA ALA A 11 -6.43 -17.20 -6.51
C ALA A 11 -5.76 -16.13 -5.65
N VAL A 12 -5.05 -16.53 -4.59
CA VAL A 12 -4.11 -15.66 -3.89
C VAL A 12 -2.73 -15.91 -4.50
N ILE A 13 -2.18 -14.93 -5.21
CA ILE A 13 -0.97 -15.12 -6.03
C ILE A 13 0.15 -14.19 -5.58
N SER A 14 1.33 -14.76 -5.34
CA SER A 14 2.53 -14.02 -4.97
C SER A 14 3.77 -14.61 -5.63
N ASN A 15 4.83 -13.81 -5.78
CA ASN A 15 6.19 -14.30 -6.05
C ASN A 15 7.12 -14.15 -4.83
N GLY A 16 6.58 -13.73 -3.68
CA GLY A 16 7.30 -13.60 -2.42
C GLY A 16 8.39 -12.52 -2.43
N THR A 17 8.25 -11.51 -3.28
CA THR A 17 9.28 -10.45 -3.43
C THR A 17 9.14 -9.32 -2.41
N ALA A 18 8.02 -9.20 -1.71
CA ALA A 18 7.77 -8.19 -0.69
C ALA A 18 6.94 -8.73 0.49
N VAL A 19 7.32 -9.89 1.03
CA VAL A 19 6.55 -10.55 2.09
C VAL A 19 6.66 -9.80 3.41
N LEU A 20 5.55 -9.19 3.85
CA LEU A 20 5.48 -8.45 5.11
C LEU A 20 6.65 -7.44 5.24
N GLY A 21 7.31 -7.39 6.39
CA GLY A 21 8.56 -6.65 6.60
C GLY A 21 9.84 -7.42 6.26
N LEU A 22 9.73 -8.64 5.74
CA LEU A 22 10.87 -9.52 5.44
C LEU A 22 11.46 -9.25 4.06
N GLY A 23 10.70 -8.64 3.16
CA GLY A 23 11.12 -8.32 1.80
C GLY A 23 11.12 -9.56 0.91
N ASN A 24 12.12 -9.66 0.03
CA ASN A 24 12.20 -10.76 -0.92
C ASN A 24 12.72 -12.03 -0.23
N ILE A 25 11.81 -12.91 0.15
CA ILE A 25 12.10 -14.24 0.71
C ILE A 25 11.83 -15.37 -0.30
N GLY A 26 11.27 -15.02 -1.46
CA GLY A 26 10.97 -15.93 -2.56
C GLY A 26 9.64 -16.68 -2.40
N ALA A 27 9.20 -17.25 -3.51
CA ALA A 27 7.91 -17.93 -3.67
C ALA A 27 7.64 -18.99 -2.58
N LEU A 28 8.55 -19.94 -2.37
CA LEU A 28 8.31 -21.01 -1.39
C LEU A 28 8.15 -20.48 0.05
N ALA A 29 8.91 -19.46 0.43
CA ALA A 29 8.87 -18.92 1.78
C ALA A 29 7.66 -18.00 2.03
N SER A 30 7.03 -17.46 0.98
CA SER A 30 5.79 -16.67 1.11
C SER A 30 4.56 -17.54 1.37
N LYS A 31 4.61 -18.82 1.00
CA LYS A 31 3.49 -19.77 1.09
C LYS A 31 2.69 -19.73 2.40
N PRO A 32 3.31 -19.76 3.61
CA PRO A 32 2.54 -19.72 4.86
C PRO A 32 1.71 -18.43 5.02
N VAL A 33 2.17 -17.30 4.47
CA VAL A 33 1.43 -16.04 4.47
C VAL A 33 0.23 -16.14 3.53
N MET A 34 0.42 -16.73 2.34
CA MET A 34 -0.65 -16.92 1.34
C MET A 34 -1.73 -17.89 1.82
N GLU A 35 -1.35 -19.00 2.46
CA GLU A 35 -2.28 -19.91 3.13
C GLU A 35 -3.07 -19.20 4.24
N GLY A 36 -2.39 -18.34 5.01
CA GLY A 36 -3.02 -17.48 6.01
C GLY A 36 -4.08 -16.54 5.41
N LYS A 37 -3.77 -15.89 4.28
CA LYS A 37 -4.73 -15.06 3.53
C LYS A 37 -5.92 -15.88 3.03
N GLY A 38 -5.68 -17.08 2.52
CA GLY A 38 -6.74 -18.01 2.13
C GLY A 38 -7.68 -18.40 3.28
N LEU A 39 -7.12 -18.70 4.45
CA LEU A 39 -7.90 -18.97 5.67
C LEU A 39 -8.79 -17.78 6.05
N LEU A 40 -8.27 -16.55 5.98
CA LEU A 40 -9.03 -15.34 6.31
C LEU A 40 -10.20 -15.14 5.34
N LEU A 41 -9.95 -15.24 4.03
CA LEU A 41 -10.99 -15.11 3.00
C LEU A 41 -12.09 -16.17 3.18
N LYS A 42 -11.72 -17.42 3.47
CA LYS A 42 -12.71 -18.46 3.74
C LYS A 42 -13.50 -18.20 5.01
N THR A 43 -12.83 -17.80 6.08
CA THR A 43 -13.45 -17.61 7.40
C THR A 43 -14.42 -16.43 7.42
N PHE A 44 -14.05 -15.31 6.81
CA PHE A 44 -14.79 -14.05 6.92
C PHE A 44 -15.73 -13.77 5.75
N ALA A 45 -15.52 -14.41 4.59
CA ALA A 45 -16.33 -14.16 3.39
C ALA A 45 -16.84 -15.44 2.70
N ASP A 46 -16.57 -16.63 3.26
CA ASP A 46 -16.91 -17.94 2.66
C ASP A 46 -16.34 -18.15 1.23
N ILE A 47 -15.26 -17.43 0.90
CA ILE A 47 -14.58 -17.53 -0.39
C ILE A 47 -13.65 -18.75 -0.38
N ASP A 48 -13.74 -19.58 -1.42
CA ASP A 48 -12.80 -20.67 -1.62
C ASP A 48 -11.50 -20.11 -2.21
N VAL A 49 -10.36 -20.49 -1.64
CA VAL A 49 -9.07 -19.95 -2.05
C VAL A 49 -8.12 -21.06 -2.45
N PHE A 50 -7.31 -20.77 -3.46
CA PHE A 50 -6.09 -21.50 -3.73
C PHE A 50 -4.92 -20.51 -3.76
N ASP A 51 -3.89 -20.77 -2.97
CA ASP A 51 -2.65 -20.01 -2.97
C ASP A 51 -1.71 -20.51 -4.07
N ILE A 52 -1.07 -19.57 -4.77
CA ILE A 52 -0.21 -19.83 -5.93
C ILE A 52 1.06 -19.00 -5.81
N GLU A 53 2.14 -19.69 -5.47
CA GLU A 53 3.47 -19.11 -5.40
C GLU A 53 4.18 -19.26 -6.76
N VAL A 54 4.35 -18.15 -7.48
CA VAL A 54 5.00 -18.11 -8.80
C VAL A 54 6.49 -17.83 -8.62
N ASP A 55 7.34 -18.80 -8.94
CA ASP A 55 8.79 -18.70 -8.77
C ASP A 55 9.48 -17.95 -9.92
N THR A 56 9.11 -16.67 -10.08
CA THR A 56 9.81 -15.75 -11.00
C THR A 56 9.83 -14.32 -10.44
N THR A 57 10.91 -13.60 -10.74
CA THR A 57 11.04 -12.17 -10.47
C THR A 57 10.91 -11.31 -11.72
N ASP A 58 10.74 -11.93 -12.89
CA ASP A 58 10.45 -11.24 -14.15
C ASP A 58 8.95 -10.89 -14.21
N PRO A 59 8.58 -9.58 -14.26
CA PRO A 59 7.19 -9.17 -14.35
C PRO A 59 6.45 -9.76 -15.56
N GLU A 60 7.11 -9.92 -16.72
CA GLU A 60 6.46 -10.43 -17.93
C GLU A 60 6.10 -11.92 -17.80
N GLU A 61 7.01 -12.71 -17.26
CA GLU A 61 6.78 -14.12 -16.98
C GLU A 61 5.68 -14.30 -15.92
N PHE A 62 5.68 -13.46 -14.88
CA PHE A 62 4.64 -13.47 -13.85
C PHE A 62 3.27 -13.14 -14.45
N ILE A 63 3.16 -12.05 -15.20
CA ILE A 63 1.91 -11.64 -15.87
C ILE A 63 1.41 -12.76 -16.78
N SER A 64 2.28 -13.30 -17.65
CA SER A 64 1.93 -14.37 -18.58
C SER A 64 1.40 -15.60 -17.83
N THR A 65 2.08 -16.00 -16.75
CA THR A 65 1.67 -17.13 -15.91
C THR A 65 0.27 -16.91 -15.34
N VAL A 66 0.01 -15.76 -14.71
CA VAL A 66 -1.28 -15.45 -14.09
C VAL A 66 -2.41 -15.38 -15.13
N VAL A 67 -2.17 -14.72 -16.27
CA VAL A 67 -3.15 -14.63 -17.36
C VAL A 67 -3.50 -16.02 -17.90
N ASN A 68 -2.52 -16.88 -18.09
CA ASN A 68 -2.72 -18.24 -18.63
C ASN A 68 -3.56 -19.13 -17.70
N ILE A 69 -3.50 -18.94 -16.38
CA ILE A 69 -4.28 -19.72 -15.41
C ILE A 69 -5.60 -19.07 -14.98
N SER A 70 -5.83 -17.80 -15.35
CA SER A 70 -6.96 -16.97 -14.91
C SER A 70 -8.34 -17.60 -15.14
N LYS A 71 -8.50 -18.45 -16.17
CA LYS A 71 -9.80 -19.05 -16.51
C LYS A 71 -10.34 -20.00 -15.43
N THR A 72 -9.50 -20.50 -14.53
CA THR A 72 -9.93 -21.31 -13.37
C THR A 72 -10.68 -20.48 -12.32
N PHE A 73 -10.30 -19.22 -12.15
CA PHE A 73 -10.68 -18.40 -11.00
C PHE A 73 -11.82 -17.42 -11.32
N GLY A 74 -12.56 -17.05 -10.28
CA GLY A 74 -13.57 -15.99 -10.31
C GLY A 74 -13.01 -14.61 -9.99
N GLY A 75 -11.84 -14.54 -9.37
CA GLY A 75 -11.07 -13.33 -9.09
C GLY A 75 -9.62 -13.67 -8.73
N ILE A 76 -8.74 -12.68 -8.82
CA ILE A 76 -7.33 -12.78 -8.47
C ILE A 76 -7.02 -11.76 -7.37
N ASN A 77 -6.39 -12.23 -6.31
CA ASN A 77 -5.83 -11.43 -5.23
C ASN A 77 -4.31 -11.49 -5.31
N LEU A 78 -3.68 -10.43 -5.79
CA LEU A 78 -2.22 -10.29 -5.83
C LEU A 78 -1.69 -9.90 -4.46
N GLU A 79 -0.60 -10.53 -4.03
CA GLU A 79 -0.02 -10.29 -2.71
C GLU A 79 1.50 -10.29 -2.66
N ASP A 80 2.05 -9.47 -1.77
CA ASP A 80 3.48 -9.46 -1.41
C ASP A 80 4.40 -9.36 -2.66
N ILE A 81 4.00 -8.52 -3.62
CA ILE A 81 4.77 -8.23 -4.85
C ILE A 81 5.45 -6.87 -4.70
N LYS A 82 6.76 -6.81 -4.96
CA LYS A 82 7.52 -5.57 -4.81
C LYS A 82 7.03 -4.44 -5.73
N ALA A 83 7.12 -3.22 -5.21
CA ALA A 83 7.05 -2.01 -6.01
C ALA A 83 8.42 -1.70 -6.66
N PRO A 84 8.44 -1.06 -7.85
CA PRO A 84 7.29 -0.53 -8.59
C PRO A 84 6.61 -1.56 -9.52
N GLU A 85 7.13 -2.78 -9.65
CA GLU A 85 6.65 -3.75 -10.63
C GLU A 85 5.19 -4.19 -10.38
N CYS A 86 4.75 -4.24 -9.11
CA CYS A 86 3.39 -4.58 -8.71
C CYS A 86 2.31 -3.76 -9.44
N PHE A 87 2.58 -2.48 -9.75
CA PHE A 87 1.64 -1.59 -10.43
C PHE A 87 1.37 -2.04 -11.86
N GLU A 88 2.44 -2.32 -12.62
CA GLU A 88 2.33 -2.76 -14.00
C GLU A 88 1.77 -4.17 -14.08
N ILE A 89 2.19 -5.06 -13.16
CA ILE A 89 1.68 -6.43 -13.03
C ILE A 89 0.16 -6.42 -12.85
N GLU A 90 -0.35 -5.68 -11.87
CA GLU A 90 -1.78 -5.59 -11.60
C GLU A 90 -2.55 -5.04 -12.80
N ARG A 91 -2.12 -3.88 -13.34
CA ARG A 91 -2.77 -3.21 -14.47
C ARG A 91 -2.89 -4.16 -15.66
N ARG A 92 -1.80 -4.84 -16.02
CA ARG A 92 -1.77 -5.72 -17.19
C ARG A 92 -2.55 -7.01 -17.02
N ILE A 93 -2.56 -7.60 -15.82
CA ILE A 93 -3.40 -8.78 -15.56
C ILE A 93 -4.89 -8.37 -15.60
N ALA A 94 -5.24 -7.21 -15.04
CA ALA A 94 -6.61 -6.69 -15.10
C ALA A 94 -7.06 -6.41 -16.54
N GLU A 95 -6.20 -5.82 -17.39
CA GLU A 95 -6.50 -5.56 -18.81
C GLU A 95 -6.60 -6.84 -19.65
N ALA A 96 -5.82 -7.88 -19.30
CA ALA A 96 -5.74 -9.12 -20.06
C ALA A 96 -6.77 -10.19 -19.63
N THR A 97 -7.52 -9.97 -18.56
CA THR A 97 -8.47 -10.95 -18.00
C THR A 97 -9.90 -10.41 -17.93
N ASP A 98 -10.87 -11.32 -17.81
CA ASP A 98 -12.30 -11.03 -17.71
C ASP A 98 -12.83 -11.17 -16.27
N ILE A 99 -11.93 -11.16 -15.28
CA ILE A 99 -12.22 -11.33 -13.86
C ILE A 99 -11.61 -10.20 -13.05
N PRO A 100 -12.16 -9.85 -11.87
CA PRO A 100 -11.56 -8.84 -11.01
C PRO A 100 -10.16 -9.25 -10.55
N VAL A 101 -9.25 -8.28 -10.57
CA VAL A 101 -7.89 -8.38 -10.04
C VAL A 101 -7.74 -7.29 -9.00
N MET A 102 -7.26 -7.64 -7.81
CA MET A 102 -6.99 -6.72 -6.72
C MET A 102 -5.64 -7.03 -6.12
N HIS A 103 -4.82 -6.01 -5.90
CA HIS A 103 -3.64 -6.12 -5.05
C HIS A 103 -3.96 -5.65 -3.62
N ASP A 104 -3.88 -6.56 -2.63
CA ASP A 104 -4.33 -6.28 -1.25
C ASP A 104 -3.44 -5.21 -0.57
N ASP A 105 -2.11 -5.32 -0.70
CA ASP A 105 -1.20 -4.30 -0.15
C ASP A 105 -1.48 -2.89 -0.66
N GLN A 106 -2.03 -2.74 -1.88
CA GLN A 106 -2.39 -1.45 -2.45
C GLN A 106 -3.79 -1.02 -1.98
N HIS A 107 -4.82 -1.71 -2.47
CA HIS A 107 -6.20 -1.27 -2.32
C HIS A 107 -6.76 -1.58 -0.93
N GLY A 108 -6.44 -2.75 -0.37
CA GLY A 108 -6.88 -3.16 0.96
C GLY A 108 -6.38 -2.18 2.03
N THR A 109 -5.08 -1.87 2.00
CA THR A 109 -4.47 -0.88 2.90
C THR A 109 -5.11 0.51 2.75
N ALA A 110 -5.36 0.95 1.51
CA ALA A 110 -5.95 2.25 1.23
C ALA A 110 -7.39 2.37 1.76
N ILE A 111 -8.21 1.34 1.56
CA ILE A 111 -9.61 1.32 2.01
C ILE A 111 -9.69 1.36 3.54
N ILE A 112 -8.93 0.51 4.23
CA ILE A 112 -9.00 0.41 5.71
C ILE A 112 -8.40 1.65 6.37
N SER A 113 -7.27 2.16 5.88
CA SER A 113 -6.68 3.39 6.40
C SER A 113 -7.58 4.61 6.13
N GLY A 114 -8.25 4.65 4.98
CA GLY A 114 -9.23 5.68 4.64
C GLY A 114 -10.43 5.67 5.58
N ALA A 115 -10.99 4.50 5.87
CA ALA A 115 -12.08 4.37 6.83
C ALA A 115 -11.65 4.80 8.25
N ALA A 116 -10.43 4.41 8.66
CA ALA A 116 -9.87 4.86 9.94
C ALA A 116 -9.68 6.37 9.99
N LEU A 117 -9.20 6.99 8.90
CA LEU A 117 -9.04 8.44 8.78
C LEU A 117 -10.37 9.17 8.94
N LEU A 118 -11.41 8.75 8.21
CA LEU A 118 -12.73 9.37 8.27
C LEU A 118 -13.27 9.38 9.70
N ASN A 119 -13.21 8.23 10.39
CA ASN A 119 -13.65 8.12 11.78
C ASN A 119 -12.81 9.01 12.71
N ALA A 120 -11.48 9.03 12.56
CA ALA A 120 -10.60 9.82 13.41
C ALA A 120 -10.83 11.33 13.23
N VAL A 121 -11.04 11.78 11.99
CA VAL A 121 -11.35 13.16 11.64
C VAL A 121 -12.71 13.56 12.19
N GLU A 122 -13.73 12.71 12.06
CA GLU A 122 -15.07 12.93 12.61
C GLU A 122 -15.03 13.06 14.15
N LEU A 123 -14.34 12.15 14.84
CA LEU A 123 -14.22 12.15 16.31
C LEU A 123 -13.51 13.39 16.85
N GLN A 124 -12.60 13.98 16.07
CA GLN A 124 -11.87 15.19 16.44
C GLN A 124 -12.50 16.48 15.89
N GLU A 125 -13.65 16.38 15.21
CA GLU A 125 -14.34 17.51 14.58
C GLU A 125 -13.43 18.29 13.61
N LYS A 126 -12.50 17.60 12.93
CA LYS A 126 -11.60 18.18 11.92
C LYS A 126 -12.27 18.23 10.54
N GLU A 127 -11.87 19.17 9.69
CA GLU A 127 -12.31 19.20 8.28
C GLU A 127 -11.29 18.47 7.41
N LEU A 128 -11.73 17.42 6.70
CA LEU A 128 -10.85 16.58 5.88
C LEU A 128 -10.08 17.37 4.79
N GLY A 129 -10.68 18.44 4.27
CA GLY A 129 -10.06 19.31 3.27
C GLY A 129 -8.99 20.27 3.80
N THR A 130 -8.77 20.32 5.11
CA THR A 130 -7.81 21.23 5.76
C THR A 130 -6.65 20.51 6.45
N ILE A 131 -6.76 19.21 6.73
CA ILE A 131 -5.72 18.47 7.44
C ILE A 131 -4.42 18.39 6.63
N ASN A 132 -3.29 18.43 7.34
CA ASN A 132 -1.97 18.15 6.78
C ASN A 132 -1.58 16.70 7.04
N VAL A 133 -1.25 15.96 5.99
CA VAL A 133 -0.93 14.53 6.07
C VAL A 133 0.53 14.31 5.71
N VAL A 134 1.26 13.63 6.58
CA VAL A 134 2.59 13.10 6.30
C VAL A 134 2.47 11.61 6.01
N VAL A 135 2.90 11.20 4.83
CA VAL A 135 3.00 9.79 4.45
C VAL A 135 4.47 9.38 4.52
N LEU A 136 4.80 8.53 5.47
CA LEU A 136 6.14 7.98 5.61
C LEU A 136 6.22 6.65 4.87
N GLY A 137 6.97 6.63 3.78
CA GLY A 137 7.01 5.54 2.81
C GLY A 137 6.61 6.02 1.42
N ALA A 138 7.19 5.39 0.39
CA ALA A 138 6.93 5.69 -1.03
C ALA A 138 6.86 4.40 -1.86
N GLY A 139 6.19 3.39 -1.30
CA GLY A 139 5.91 2.10 -1.93
C GLY A 139 4.44 1.97 -2.36
N ALA A 140 4.05 0.76 -2.77
CA ALA A 140 2.72 0.45 -3.33
C ALA A 140 1.57 0.97 -2.46
N SER A 141 1.56 0.57 -1.18
CA SER A 141 0.55 0.96 -0.20
C SER A 141 0.52 2.47 0.04
N ALA A 142 1.69 3.12 0.13
CA ALA A 142 1.78 4.56 0.39
C ALA A 142 1.14 5.38 -0.72
N PHE A 143 1.42 5.03 -1.98
CA PHE A 143 0.81 5.68 -3.13
C PHE A 143 -0.70 5.43 -3.19
N ALA A 144 -1.14 4.19 -3.01
CA ALA A 144 -2.56 3.84 -3.03
C ALA A 144 -3.35 4.56 -1.93
N CYS A 145 -2.81 4.59 -0.69
CA CYS A 145 -3.44 5.31 0.42
C CYS A 145 -3.51 6.81 0.15
N ALA A 146 -2.43 7.42 -0.34
CA ALA A 146 -2.41 8.86 -0.61
C ALA A 146 -3.39 9.26 -1.72
N GLU A 147 -3.47 8.49 -2.82
CA GLU A 147 -4.49 8.69 -3.87
C GLU A 147 -5.91 8.50 -3.31
N HIS A 148 -6.12 7.48 -2.47
CA HIS A 148 -7.42 7.23 -1.86
C HIS A 148 -7.84 8.35 -0.90
N TYR A 149 -6.92 8.87 -0.09
CA TYR A 149 -7.16 10.02 0.80
C TYR A 149 -7.55 11.26 0.00
N VAL A 150 -6.92 11.49 -1.16
CA VAL A 150 -7.32 12.56 -2.08
C VAL A 150 -8.73 12.34 -2.60
N ALA A 151 -9.08 11.10 -3.00
CA ALA A 151 -10.43 10.77 -3.45
C ALA A 151 -11.51 10.94 -2.36
N LEU A 152 -11.14 10.73 -1.09
CA LEU A 152 -12.02 10.96 0.06
C LEU A 152 -12.22 12.45 0.38
N GLY A 153 -11.27 13.31 0.02
CA GLY A 153 -11.39 14.77 0.15
C GLY A 153 -10.19 15.49 0.74
N VAL A 154 -9.09 14.79 1.07
CA VAL A 154 -7.83 15.43 1.46
C VAL A 154 -7.26 16.20 0.27
N LYS A 155 -6.83 17.45 0.47
CA LYS A 155 -6.18 18.20 -0.61
C LYS A 155 -4.81 17.61 -0.90
N ARG A 156 -4.52 17.31 -2.17
CA ARG A 156 -3.20 16.80 -2.59
C ARG A 156 -2.04 17.70 -2.15
N SER A 157 -2.24 19.02 -2.16
CA SER A 157 -1.26 20.02 -1.68
C SER A 157 -0.91 19.88 -0.20
N ASN A 158 -1.76 19.21 0.59
CA ASN A 158 -1.56 19.02 2.02
C ASN A 158 -0.91 17.67 2.36
N ILE A 159 -0.60 16.85 1.35
CA ILE A 159 0.06 15.56 1.53
C ILE A 159 1.56 15.73 1.26
N LYS A 160 2.38 15.45 2.27
CA LYS A 160 3.84 15.35 2.13
C LYS A 160 4.26 13.90 2.22
N MET A 161 4.80 13.36 1.14
CA MET A 161 5.35 12.00 1.14
C MET A 161 6.85 12.05 1.43
N VAL A 162 7.33 11.11 2.25
CA VAL A 162 8.72 11.03 2.69
C VAL A 162 9.28 9.66 2.33
N ASP A 163 10.36 9.63 1.54
CA ASP A 163 11.09 8.41 1.21
C ASP A 163 12.41 8.32 1.98
N SER A 164 13.24 7.33 1.65
CA SER A 164 14.54 7.12 2.32
C SER A 164 15.52 8.29 2.20
N GLN A 165 15.29 9.24 1.28
CA GLN A 165 16.15 10.41 1.07
C GLN A 165 15.49 11.71 1.60
N GLY A 166 14.32 11.62 2.23
CA GLY A 166 13.60 12.78 2.79
C GLY A 166 12.29 13.07 2.05
N ILE A 167 11.79 14.30 2.22
CA ILE A 167 10.55 14.75 1.59
C ILE A 167 10.67 14.65 0.06
N ILE A 168 9.61 14.20 -0.61
CA ILE A 168 9.52 14.17 -2.07
C ILE A 168 9.15 15.57 -2.55
N THR A 169 10.11 16.30 -3.11
CA THR A 169 9.95 17.71 -3.51
C THR A 169 10.08 17.91 -5.03
N THR A 170 9.61 19.05 -5.52
CA THR A 170 9.86 19.51 -6.91
C THR A 170 11.35 19.70 -7.19
N SER A 171 12.13 20.19 -6.22
CA SER A 171 13.60 20.27 -6.29
C SER A 171 14.23 18.90 -6.60
N ARG A 172 13.79 17.84 -5.92
CA ARG A 172 14.27 16.47 -6.17
C ARG A 172 13.79 15.90 -7.51
N LEU A 173 12.60 16.30 -7.96
CA LEU A 173 12.10 15.96 -9.29
C LEU A 173 13.00 16.54 -10.38
N ASP A 174 13.33 17.84 -10.29
CA ASP A 174 14.16 18.55 -11.27
C ASP A 174 15.58 18.00 -11.35
N LYS A 175 16.09 17.44 -10.24
CA LYS A 175 17.38 16.75 -10.17
C LYS A 175 17.35 15.33 -10.77
N GLY A 176 16.18 14.82 -11.14
CA GLY A 176 16.00 13.46 -11.69
C GLY A 176 16.11 12.36 -10.64
N GLU A 177 15.88 12.66 -9.36
CA GLU A 177 15.99 11.69 -8.25
C GLU A 177 14.71 10.85 -8.05
N LEU A 178 13.64 11.18 -8.76
CA LEU A 178 12.31 10.60 -8.58
C LEU A 178 11.88 9.81 -9.81
N ASN A 179 11.27 8.65 -9.59
CA ASN A 179 10.59 7.91 -10.65
C ASN A 179 9.20 8.51 -10.94
N GLU A 180 8.54 8.03 -12.00
CA GLU A 180 7.24 8.54 -12.43
C GLU A 180 6.13 8.46 -11.37
N TYR A 181 6.21 7.48 -10.46
CA TYR A 181 5.23 7.29 -9.39
C TYR A 181 5.43 8.32 -8.27
N LYS A 182 6.69 8.51 -7.84
CA LYS A 182 7.08 9.52 -6.84
C LYS A 182 6.84 10.94 -7.35
N ALA A 183 7.07 11.19 -8.63
CA ALA A 183 6.90 12.51 -9.24
C ALA A 183 5.49 13.11 -9.02
N LYS A 184 4.45 12.26 -8.95
CA LYS A 184 3.05 12.69 -8.71
C LYS A 184 2.80 13.26 -7.30
N PHE A 185 3.72 13.01 -6.38
CA PHE A 185 3.68 13.46 -4.99
C PHE A 185 4.78 14.48 -4.66
N ALA A 186 5.49 14.99 -5.67
CA ALA A 186 6.44 16.07 -5.50
C ALA A 186 5.71 17.35 -5.09
N VAL A 187 6.08 17.90 -3.95
CA VAL A 187 5.54 19.16 -3.43
C VAL A 187 6.56 20.29 -3.51
N ASP A 188 6.09 21.50 -3.73
CA ASP A 188 6.94 22.70 -3.70
C ASP A 188 7.16 23.15 -2.25
N CYS A 189 8.20 22.60 -1.62
CA CYS A 189 8.64 22.97 -0.29
C CYS A 189 10.16 22.76 -0.15
N PRO A 190 10.78 23.27 0.93
CA PRO A 190 12.18 22.96 1.22
C PRO A 190 12.42 21.45 1.30
N ASP A 191 13.57 21.02 0.79
CA ASP A 191 14.09 19.67 1.03
C ASP A 191 14.33 19.50 2.54
N GLY A 192 14.01 18.32 3.09
CA GLY A 192 14.16 18.10 4.52
C GLY A 192 13.91 16.64 4.93
N PRO A 193 14.33 16.25 6.15
CA PRO A 193 14.07 14.94 6.72
C PRO A 193 12.62 14.80 7.20
N LEU A 194 12.24 13.58 7.58
CA LEU A 194 10.93 13.27 8.19
C LEU A 194 10.55 14.24 9.32
N ALA A 195 11.48 14.57 10.22
CA ALA A 195 11.23 15.46 11.35
C ALA A 195 10.66 16.82 10.92
N GLU A 196 11.14 17.37 9.80
CA GLU A 196 10.65 18.65 9.28
C GLU A 196 9.26 18.51 8.63
N ALA A 197 8.99 17.36 8.00
CA ALA A 197 7.67 17.07 7.43
C ALA A 197 6.59 16.98 8.51
N MET A 198 6.94 16.46 9.69
CA MET A 198 6.04 16.20 10.82
C MET A 198 5.57 17.46 11.54
N ASN A 199 6.29 18.57 11.42
CA ASN A 199 5.93 19.83 12.07
C ASN A 199 4.54 20.29 11.63
N ASP A 200 3.66 20.52 12.61
CA ASP A 200 2.25 20.91 12.41
C ASP A 200 1.42 19.95 11.54
N ALA A 201 1.86 18.69 11.38
CA ALA A 201 1.08 17.67 10.69
C ALA A 201 -0.11 17.22 11.54
N ASP A 202 -1.28 17.03 10.94
CA ASP A 202 -2.46 16.48 11.61
C ASP A 202 -2.46 14.96 11.65
N VAL A 203 -1.89 14.35 10.61
CA VAL A 203 -1.92 12.90 10.40
C VAL A 203 -0.52 12.42 10.01
N LEU A 204 -0.06 11.38 10.69
CA LEU A 204 1.03 10.53 10.22
C LEU A 204 0.44 9.22 9.70
N LEU A 205 0.73 8.89 8.45
CA LEU A 205 0.52 7.56 7.85
C LEU A 205 1.88 6.90 7.60
N GLY A 206 2.29 6.01 8.49
CA GLY A 206 3.49 5.19 8.40
C GLY A 206 3.23 3.89 7.64
N LEU A 207 3.91 3.73 6.51
CA LEU A 207 3.90 2.55 5.64
C LEU A 207 5.35 2.24 5.22
N SER A 208 6.21 2.07 6.22
CA SER A 208 7.66 2.05 6.06
C SER A 208 8.36 0.99 6.92
N LYS A 209 9.61 1.23 7.31
CA LYS A 209 10.34 0.37 8.25
C LYS A 209 9.99 0.77 9.69
N GLY A 210 9.96 -0.22 10.58
CA GLY A 210 9.74 0.03 12.01
C GLY A 210 10.82 0.90 12.65
N GLY A 211 10.44 1.63 13.71
CA GLY A 211 11.36 2.44 14.53
C GLY A 211 11.87 3.73 13.90
N LEU A 212 11.25 4.24 12.84
CA LEU A 212 11.66 5.48 12.16
C LEU A 212 11.08 6.76 12.79
N VAL A 213 10.07 6.65 13.65
CA VAL A 213 9.37 7.80 14.24
C VAL A 213 9.71 7.91 15.72
N THR A 214 10.09 9.11 16.16
CA THR A 214 10.44 9.38 17.56
C THR A 214 9.33 10.14 18.29
N LYS A 215 9.37 10.15 19.62
CA LYS A 215 8.41 10.88 20.45
C LYS A 215 8.48 12.39 20.20
N GLU A 216 9.67 12.91 19.92
CA GLU A 216 9.90 14.31 19.61
C GLU A 216 9.22 14.72 18.30
N MET A 217 9.23 13.84 17.29
CA MET A 217 8.50 14.08 16.03
C MET A 217 6.99 14.09 16.25
N ILE A 218 6.46 13.19 17.10
CA ILE A 218 5.02 13.22 17.45
C ILE A 218 4.68 14.50 18.22
N ALA A 219 5.56 14.94 19.12
CA ALA A 219 5.36 16.16 19.90
C ALA A 219 5.42 17.44 19.05
N SER A 220 6.02 17.41 17.85
CA SER A 220 6.04 18.55 16.92
C SER A 220 4.85 18.62 15.96
N MET A 221 3.99 17.59 15.96
CA MET A 221 2.75 17.57 15.18
C MET A 221 1.72 18.58 15.71
N ALA A 222 0.65 18.78 14.95
CA ALA A 222 -0.49 19.59 15.36
C ALA A 222 -1.17 19.01 16.63
N ALA A 223 -2.00 19.84 17.28
CA ALA A 223 -2.77 19.39 18.43
C ALA A 223 -3.68 18.19 18.07
N ASN A 224 -3.73 17.20 18.97
CA ASN A 224 -4.44 15.93 18.79
C ASN A 224 -4.05 15.24 17.47
N PRO A 225 -2.78 14.84 17.29
CA PRO A 225 -2.35 14.21 16.05
C PRO A 225 -2.97 12.82 15.90
N ILE A 226 -3.28 12.44 14.66
CA ILE A 226 -3.71 11.08 14.29
C ILE A 226 -2.47 10.33 13.82
N VAL A 227 -2.17 9.20 14.45
CA VAL A 227 -0.94 8.43 14.19
C VAL A 227 -1.31 7.03 13.74
N PHE A 228 -1.09 6.73 12.46
CA PHE A 228 -1.20 5.39 11.89
C PHE A 228 0.21 4.85 11.63
N ALA A 229 0.77 4.09 12.58
CA ALA A 229 2.06 3.40 12.41
C ALA A 229 1.80 1.94 11.97
N LEU A 230 1.78 1.71 10.66
CA LEU A 230 1.26 0.47 10.06
C LEU A 230 2.38 -0.48 9.56
N ALA A 231 3.65 -0.18 9.83
CA ALA A 231 4.73 -1.09 9.50
C ALA A 231 4.60 -2.44 10.23
N ASN A 232 4.88 -3.51 9.50
CA ASN A 232 4.90 -4.88 10.02
C ASN A 232 6.32 -5.46 9.98
N PRO A 233 6.70 -6.35 10.93
CA PRO A 233 5.94 -6.73 12.13
C PRO A 233 6.07 -5.72 13.28
N THR A 234 7.01 -4.77 13.17
CA THR A 234 7.27 -3.74 14.17
C THR A 234 6.89 -2.38 13.60
N PRO A 235 6.02 -1.61 14.28
CA PRO A 235 5.54 -0.32 13.78
C PRO A 235 6.64 0.74 13.80
N GLU A 236 6.41 1.86 13.10
CA GLU A 236 7.29 3.02 13.09
C GLU A 236 7.54 3.60 14.49
N ILE A 237 6.55 3.52 15.37
CA ILE A 237 6.59 3.89 16.78
C ILE A 237 5.60 3.01 17.55
N LEU A 238 5.91 2.69 18.82
CA LEU A 238 4.98 1.98 19.70
C LEU A 238 3.87 2.93 20.21
N PRO A 239 2.63 2.45 20.41
CA PRO A 239 1.55 3.22 21.01
C PRO A 239 1.87 3.79 22.41
#